data_AF-A0A6L6J1V2-F1
#
_entry.id   AF-A0A6L6J1V2-F1
#
_cell.length_a   1.000
_cell.length_b   1.000
_cell.length_c   1.000
_cell.angle_alpha   90.00
_cell.angle_beta   90.00
_cell.angle_gamma   90.00
#
_symmetry.space_group_name_H-M   'P 1'
#
loop_
_entity.id
_entity.type
_entity.pdbx_description
1 polymer ?
#
loop_
_entity_poly.entity_id
_entity_poly.type
_entity_poly.pdbx_seq_one_letter_code
_entity_poly.pdbx_strand_id
1 'polypeptide(L)'
;MFFNTIEAALPVTKGEVERLANWEDNTKIAVKFEAGDAAQRAYSSVVRAFDSLKLSNKKWDVTGDKATNQFVERTLANRTIDRHAVIFEFSSTDLIQFSGRAMRFENINGDDILIYPGVAVIPRADGVFALIDIRELKIDIEGVRFHETEGVPNDAEVVGHTWAKTNKDGSPDRRFKENYQIPICLYGQIAFRSKTGVTEEYMVSNAKAAFAFVETINAYQRSIAETESP
;
A
#
# COMPACT_ATOMS: atom_id res chain seq x y z
N MET A 1 -48.35 -12.45 -32.76
CA MET A 1 -47.23 -13.40 -32.96
C MET A 1 -45.96 -13.03 -32.20
N PHE A 2 -45.66 -11.75 -31.92
CA PHE A 2 -44.41 -11.36 -31.22
C PHE A 2 -44.37 -11.64 -29.71
N PHE A 3 -45.51 -11.73 -29.02
CA PHE A 3 -45.55 -11.96 -27.56
C PHE A 3 -45.10 -13.38 -27.14
N ASN A 4 -45.50 -14.42 -27.88
CA ASN A 4 -45.14 -15.81 -27.57
C ASN A 4 -43.63 -16.09 -27.68
N THR A 5 -42.91 -15.33 -28.52
CA THR A 5 -41.47 -15.55 -28.74
C THR A 5 -40.65 -15.01 -27.57
N ILE A 6 -41.09 -13.91 -26.93
CA ILE A 6 -40.41 -13.32 -25.77
C ILE A 6 -40.63 -14.17 -24.52
N GLU A 7 -41.84 -14.68 -24.30
CA GLU A 7 -42.15 -15.58 -23.18
C GLU A 7 -41.38 -16.90 -23.23
N ALA A 8 -41.15 -17.46 -24.43
CA ALA A 8 -40.36 -18.67 -24.61
C ALA A 8 -38.84 -18.42 -24.47
N ALA A 9 -38.36 -17.24 -24.83
CA ALA A 9 -36.95 -16.87 -24.70
C ALA A 9 -36.55 -16.51 -23.26
N LEU A 10 -37.46 -15.91 -22.49
CA LEU A 10 -37.21 -15.46 -21.10
C LEU A 10 -36.63 -16.55 -20.16
N PRO A 11 -37.19 -17.78 -20.08
CA PRO A 11 -36.67 -18.82 -19.19
C PRO A 11 -35.32 -19.37 -19.66
N VAL A 12 -35.08 -19.39 -20.98
CA VAL A 12 -33.78 -19.80 -21.55
C VAL A 12 -32.71 -18.78 -21.17
N THR A 13 -32.98 -17.48 -21.39
CA THR A 13 -32.05 -16.41 -21.02
C THR A 13 -31.81 -16.37 -19.51
N LYS A 14 -32.85 -16.58 -18.67
CA LYS A 14 -32.68 -16.69 -17.21
C LYS A 14 -31.79 -17.88 -16.81
N GLY A 15 -31.99 -19.04 -17.42
CA GLY A 15 -31.15 -20.21 -17.17
C GLY A 15 -29.70 -20.02 -17.62
N GLU A 16 -29.48 -19.31 -18.73
CA GLU A 16 -28.14 -18.92 -19.19
C GLU A 16 -27.48 -17.95 -18.20
N VAL A 17 -28.22 -16.96 -17.71
CA VAL A 17 -27.76 -16.00 -16.69
C VAL A 17 -27.42 -16.70 -15.37
N GLU A 18 -28.26 -17.62 -14.89
CA GLU A 18 -27.98 -18.41 -13.68
C GLU A 18 -26.76 -19.31 -13.86
N ARG A 19 -26.59 -19.94 -15.04
CA ARG A 19 -25.41 -20.74 -15.35
C ARG A 19 -24.14 -19.90 -15.36
N LEU A 20 -24.20 -18.72 -15.98
CA LEU A 20 -23.07 -17.79 -16.04
C LEU A 20 -22.72 -17.23 -14.66
N ALA A 21 -23.72 -16.88 -13.84
CA ALA A 21 -23.51 -16.44 -12.46
C ALA A 21 -22.88 -17.55 -11.60
N ASN A 22 -23.35 -18.80 -11.73
CA ASN A 22 -22.73 -19.94 -11.04
C ASN A 22 -21.29 -20.20 -11.52
N TRP A 23 -21.02 -20.02 -12.81
CA TRP A 23 -19.67 -20.14 -13.34
C TRP A 23 -18.76 -19.03 -12.82
N GLU A 24 -19.25 -17.79 -12.82
CA GLU A 24 -18.55 -16.64 -12.25
C GLU A 24 -18.20 -16.88 -10.77
N ASP A 25 -19.15 -17.34 -9.96
CA ASP A 25 -18.93 -17.59 -8.53
C ASP A 25 -17.94 -18.73 -8.25
N ASN A 26 -17.88 -19.75 -9.10
CA ASN A 26 -16.88 -20.82 -9.01
C ASN A 26 -15.47 -20.38 -9.43
N THR A 27 -15.34 -19.21 -10.07
CA THR A 27 -14.06 -18.67 -10.53
C THR A 27 -13.45 -17.71 -9.50
N LYS A 28 -14.18 -17.36 -8.44
CA LYS A 28 -13.73 -16.45 -7.38
C LYS A 28 -12.97 -17.20 -6.28
N ILE A 29 -11.96 -16.55 -5.71
CA ILE A 29 -11.25 -17.08 -4.54
C ILE A 29 -12.05 -16.71 -3.29
N ALA A 30 -12.55 -17.70 -2.56
CA ALA A 30 -13.16 -17.47 -1.27
C ALA A 30 -12.08 -17.33 -0.18
N VAL A 31 -11.93 -16.13 0.38
CA VAL A 31 -11.07 -15.93 1.56
C VAL A 31 -11.93 -16.11 2.81
N LYS A 32 -11.83 -17.29 3.42
CA LYS A 32 -12.43 -17.60 4.72
C LYS A 32 -11.39 -17.43 5.81
N PHE A 33 -11.57 -16.42 6.66
CA PHE A 33 -10.67 -16.17 7.77
C PHE A 33 -11.09 -16.99 8.99
N GLU A 34 -10.72 -18.27 8.99
CA GLU A 34 -10.88 -19.19 10.12
C GLU A 34 -9.63 -19.14 11.00
N ALA A 35 -9.46 -18.03 11.71
CA ALA A 35 -8.31 -17.82 12.58
C ALA A 35 -8.73 -17.81 14.05
N GLY A 36 -7.82 -18.23 14.95
CA GLY A 36 -8.04 -18.15 16.40
C GLY A 36 -8.20 -16.70 16.88
N ASP A 37 -8.74 -16.52 18.08
CA ASP A 37 -9.04 -15.19 18.66
C ASP A 37 -7.85 -14.23 18.67
N ALA A 38 -6.62 -14.74 18.77
CA ALA A 38 -5.40 -13.94 18.72
C ALA A 38 -5.17 -13.33 17.33
N ALA A 39 -5.26 -14.15 16.28
CA ALA A 39 -5.09 -13.70 14.90
C ALA A 39 -6.23 -12.77 14.47
N GLN A 40 -7.46 -13.00 14.92
CA GLN A 40 -8.58 -12.08 14.65
C GLN A 40 -8.38 -10.70 15.28
N ARG A 41 -7.90 -10.65 16.53
CA ARG A 41 -7.57 -9.38 17.20
C ARG A 41 -6.39 -8.68 16.55
N ALA A 42 -5.37 -9.43 16.15
CA ALA A 42 -4.23 -8.89 15.42
C ALA A 42 -4.67 -8.29 14.08
N TYR A 43 -5.46 -9.01 13.28
CA TYR A 43 -6.00 -8.50 12.01
C TYR A 43 -6.87 -7.25 12.21
N SER A 44 -7.75 -7.25 13.22
CA SER A 44 -8.55 -6.08 13.56
C SER A 44 -7.69 -4.85 13.91
N SER A 45 -6.50 -5.07 14.47
CA SER A 45 -5.55 -3.99 14.77
C SER A 45 -4.88 -3.47 13.50
N VAL A 46 -4.55 -4.34 12.55
CA VAL A 46 -4.05 -3.96 11.20
C VAL A 46 -5.06 -3.08 10.49
N VAL A 47 -6.35 -3.47 10.49
CA VAL A 47 -7.43 -2.71 9.84
C VAL A 47 -7.53 -1.29 10.42
N ARG A 48 -7.46 -1.13 11.74
CA ARG A 48 -7.48 0.19 12.40
C ARG A 48 -6.24 1.02 12.08
N ALA A 49 -5.06 0.39 12.07
CA ALA A 49 -3.82 1.07 11.73
C ALA A 49 -3.82 1.54 10.26
N PHE A 50 -4.33 0.72 9.35
CA PHE A 50 -4.50 1.09 7.94
C PHE A 50 -5.53 2.21 7.76
N ASP A 51 -6.64 2.21 8.51
CA ASP A 51 -7.62 3.30 8.48
C ASP A 51 -7.00 4.65 8.85
N SER A 52 -6.05 4.65 9.80
CA SER A 52 -5.25 5.82 10.15
C SER A 52 -4.22 6.16 9.05
N LEU A 53 -3.54 5.15 8.50
CA LEU A 53 -2.54 5.32 7.44
C LEU A 53 -3.13 5.97 6.18
N LYS A 54 -4.30 5.50 5.73
CA LYS A 54 -4.91 6.03 4.50
C LYS A 54 -5.29 7.51 4.59
N LEU A 55 -5.57 8.00 5.81
CA LEU A 55 -5.95 9.39 6.06
C LEU A 55 -4.75 10.35 6.05
N SER A 56 -3.53 9.85 5.87
CA SER A 56 -2.33 10.70 5.77
C SER A 56 -2.42 11.68 4.61
N ASN A 57 -1.99 12.91 4.83
CA ASN A 57 -2.13 14.03 3.90
C ASN A 57 -1.32 13.84 2.62
N LYS A 58 -0.06 13.40 2.74
CA LYS A 58 0.80 13.09 1.58
C LYS A 58 1.19 11.62 1.61
N LYS A 59 0.92 10.95 0.51
CA LYS A 59 1.29 9.55 0.25
C LYS A 59 1.86 9.50 -1.15
N TRP A 60 3.02 8.86 -1.28
CA TRP A 60 3.71 8.74 -2.54
C TRP A 60 4.20 7.33 -2.77
N ASP A 61 4.09 6.87 -4.01
CA ASP A 61 4.86 5.76 -4.54
C ASP A 61 6.24 6.28 -4.94
N VAL A 62 7.28 5.62 -4.44
CA VAL A 62 8.68 5.94 -4.67
C VAL A 62 9.18 5.08 -5.81
N THR A 63 9.20 5.68 -7.00
CA THR A 63 9.62 5.05 -8.24
C THR A 63 11.11 5.30 -8.46
N GLY A 64 11.95 4.86 -7.51
CA GLY A 64 13.39 4.94 -7.68
C GLY A 64 13.84 4.08 -8.85
N ASP A 65 14.48 4.70 -9.85
CA ASP A 65 15.05 4.09 -11.05
C ASP A 65 15.59 2.67 -10.74
N LYS A 66 14.85 1.62 -11.16
CA LYS A 66 15.15 0.20 -10.87
C LYS A 66 16.49 -0.29 -11.48
N ALA A 67 17.32 0.62 -12.00
CA ALA A 67 18.65 0.36 -12.48
C ALA A 67 19.55 1.59 -12.24
N THR A 68 20.25 1.68 -11.10
CA THR A 68 21.67 2.07 -11.00
C THR A 68 22.11 2.19 -9.53
N ASN A 69 23.11 1.37 -9.19
CA ASN A 69 24.04 1.50 -8.05
C ASN A 69 23.49 1.34 -6.62
N GLN A 70 23.45 0.08 -6.21
CA GLN A 70 23.44 -0.37 -4.81
C GLN A 70 24.72 -0.03 -4.01
N PHE A 71 25.61 0.84 -4.53
CA PHE A 71 26.96 1.01 -3.98
C PHE A 71 27.49 2.45 -3.80
N VAL A 72 26.70 3.52 -3.98
CA VAL A 72 27.29 4.88 -3.94
C VAL A 72 26.66 5.90 -2.97
N GLU A 73 25.40 5.82 -2.55
CA GLU A 73 24.78 7.05 -2.03
C GLU A 73 24.42 7.04 -0.54
N ARG A 74 25.43 7.34 0.28
CA ARG A 74 25.28 7.86 1.66
C ARG A 74 25.40 9.38 1.74
N THR A 75 25.20 10.11 0.64
CA THR A 75 25.52 11.54 0.58
C THR A 75 24.40 12.36 -0.04
N LEU A 76 23.80 13.19 0.82
CA LEU A 76 23.15 14.47 0.51
C LEU A 76 21.75 14.41 -0.13
N ALA A 77 20.74 14.24 0.73
CA ALA A 77 19.57 15.12 0.97
C ALA A 77 18.81 15.79 -0.20
N ASN A 78 19.06 15.47 -1.46
CA ASN A 78 18.37 16.09 -2.59
C ASN A 78 18.33 15.21 -3.85
N ARG A 79 18.43 13.88 -3.71
CA ARG A 79 18.06 13.03 -4.84
C ARG A 79 16.58 13.31 -5.10
N THR A 80 16.28 13.81 -6.29
CA THR A 80 14.93 13.84 -6.85
C THR A 80 14.48 12.40 -6.88
N ILE A 81 13.93 11.93 -5.76
CA ILE A 81 13.23 10.66 -5.69
C ILE A 81 12.03 10.90 -6.60
N ASP A 82 12.03 10.28 -7.77
CA ASP A 82 10.84 10.23 -8.61
C ASP A 82 9.74 9.60 -7.77
N ARG A 83 8.76 10.42 -7.45
CA ARG A 83 7.68 10.07 -6.54
C ARG A 83 6.38 10.55 -7.11
N HIS A 84 5.36 9.74 -6.95
CA HIS A 84 4.06 9.98 -7.55
C HIS A 84 2.99 9.88 -6.47
N ALA A 85 2.05 10.83 -6.45
CA ALA A 85 0.97 10.81 -5.47
C ALA A 85 0.10 9.57 -5.67
N VAL A 86 -0.19 8.87 -4.58
CA VAL A 86 -0.99 7.63 -4.58
C VAL A 86 -2.08 7.63 -3.52
N ILE A 87 -3.10 6.82 -3.77
CA ILE A 87 -4.24 6.63 -2.90
C ILE A 87 -4.11 5.29 -2.18
N PHE A 88 -4.34 5.33 -0.86
CA PHE A 88 -4.61 4.14 -0.07
C PHE A 88 -6.08 4.15 0.30
N GLU A 89 -6.74 3.01 0.14
CA GLU A 89 -8.16 2.91 0.46
C GLU A 89 -8.56 1.47 0.77
N PHE A 90 -9.77 1.29 1.26
CA PHE A 90 -10.36 -0.03 1.30
C PHE A 90 -10.98 -0.35 -0.06
N SER A 91 -10.73 -1.53 -0.62
CA SER A 91 -11.27 -1.94 -1.92
C SER A 91 -11.85 -3.35 -1.86
N SER A 92 -12.72 -3.66 -2.80
CA SER A 92 -13.23 -5.01 -3.07
C SER A 92 -12.96 -5.32 -4.54
N THR A 93 -12.68 -6.59 -4.84
CA THR A 93 -12.46 -7.07 -6.20
C THR A 93 -13.40 -8.23 -6.48
N ASP A 94 -13.86 -8.35 -7.72
CA ASP A 94 -14.70 -9.48 -8.13
C ASP A 94 -13.94 -10.80 -8.10
N LEU A 95 -12.60 -10.77 -8.06
CA LEU A 95 -11.74 -11.95 -7.95
C LEU A 95 -11.81 -12.64 -6.58
N ILE A 96 -12.17 -11.91 -5.51
CA ILE A 96 -12.16 -12.44 -4.14
C ILE A 96 -13.52 -12.27 -3.48
N GLN A 97 -14.12 -13.40 -3.10
CA GLN A 97 -15.26 -13.42 -2.20
C GLN A 97 -14.75 -13.28 -0.76
N PHE A 98 -14.84 -12.05 -0.24
CA PHE A 98 -14.54 -11.72 1.14
C PHE A 98 -15.62 -10.78 1.69
N SER A 99 -16.11 -11.04 2.90
CA SER A 99 -17.17 -10.23 3.53
C SER A 99 -16.68 -8.85 3.99
N GLY A 100 -15.35 -8.68 4.15
CA GLY A 100 -14.72 -7.39 4.41
C GLY A 100 -14.21 -6.71 3.15
N ARG A 101 -13.28 -5.77 3.32
CA ARG A 101 -12.60 -5.06 2.23
C ARG A 101 -11.09 -5.26 2.35
N ALA A 102 -10.40 -5.40 1.22
CA ALA A 102 -8.95 -5.38 1.18
C ALA A 102 -8.41 -3.98 1.44
N MET A 103 -7.19 -3.93 1.99
CA MET A 103 -6.40 -2.71 2.07
C MET A 103 -5.66 -2.54 0.74
N ARG A 104 -6.03 -1.53 -0.04
CA ARG A 104 -5.46 -1.23 -1.36
C ARG A 104 -4.33 -0.22 -1.21
N PHE A 105 -3.18 -0.56 -1.78
CA PHE A 105 -2.07 0.33 -2.02
C PHE A 105 -1.97 0.54 -3.53
N GLU A 106 -2.26 1.77 -3.98
CA GLU A 106 -2.13 2.12 -5.39
C GLU A 106 -0.66 2.09 -5.83
N ASN A 107 -0.40 1.53 -7.01
CA ASN A 107 0.93 1.44 -7.60
C ASN A 107 0.95 2.15 -8.95
N ILE A 108 1.95 3.00 -9.19
CA ILE A 108 2.01 3.80 -10.43
C ILE A 108 2.66 3.02 -11.57
N ASN A 109 3.60 2.13 -11.26
CA ASN A 109 4.38 1.38 -12.25
C ASN A 109 3.86 -0.03 -12.52
N GLY A 110 2.73 -0.39 -11.92
CA GLY A 110 2.20 -1.72 -12.00
C GLY A 110 0.81 -1.81 -11.40
N ASP A 111 0.43 -3.03 -11.09
CA ASP A 111 -0.88 -3.29 -10.51
C ASP A 111 -0.88 -3.05 -9.00
N ASP A 112 -2.03 -2.64 -8.49
CA ASP A 112 -2.21 -2.33 -7.08
C ASP A 112 -2.03 -3.55 -6.18
N ILE A 113 -1.57 -3.31 -4.95
CA ILE A 113 -1.43 -4.35 -3.96
C ILE A 113 -2.67 -4.35 -3.06
N LEU A 114 -3.44 -5.44 -3.12
CA LEU A 114 -4.62 -5.66 -2.28
C LEU A 114 -4.29 -6.64 -1.15
N ILE A 115 -4.26 -6.16 0.09
CA ILE A 115 -4.00 -7.02 1.25
C ILE A 115 -5.33 -7.49 1.87
N TYR A 116 -5.53 -8.80 1.85
CA TYR A 116 -6.61 -9.54 2.50
C TYR A 116 -6.10 -10.25 3.77
N PRO A 117 -6.98 -10.78 4.64
CA PRO A 117 -6.53 -11.67 5.69
C PRO A 117 -5.82 -12.89 5.09
N GLY A 118 -4.52 -13.03 5.35
CA GLY A 118 -3.74 -14.21 4.98
C GLY A 118 -3.05 -14.14 3.62
N VAL A 119 -3.51 -13.27 2.70
CA VAL A 119 -2.95 -13.17 1.35
C VAL A 119 -2.88 -11.72 0.87
N ALA A 120 -1.87 -11.41 0.05
CA ALA A 120 -1.84 -10.23 -0.80
C ALA A 120 -2.13 -10.65 -2.24
N VAL A 121 -2.97 -9.87 -2.93
CA VAL A 121 -3.38 -10.10 -4.31
C VAL A 121 -3.05 -8.89 -5.16
N ILE A 122 -2.47 -9.15 -6.33
CA ILE A 122 -2.05 -8.14 -7.30
C ILE A 122 -2.74 -8.48 -8.63
N PRO A 123 -3.91 -7.88 -8.91
CA PRO A 123 -4.70 -8.18 -10.10
C PRO A 123 -4.14 -7.45 -11.32
N ARG A 124 -3.91 -8.17 -12.42
CA ARG A 124 -3.44 -7.58 -13.67
C ARG A 124 -4.58 -7.29 -14.62
N ALA A 125 -4.38 -6.29 -15.48
CA ALA A 125 -5.36 -5.92 -16.51
C ALA A 125 -5.68 -7.04 -17.52
N ASP A 126 -4.77 -8.01 -17.71
CA ASP A 126 -4.97 -9.17 -18.59
C ASP A 126 -5.78 -10.31 -17.94
N GLY A 127 -6.25 -10.12 -16.70
CA GLY A 127 -7.04 -11.09 -15.94
C GLY A 127 -6.18 -12.10 -15.16
N VAL A 128 -4.86 -12.09 -15.31
CA VAL A 128 -3.95 -12.83 -14.43
C VAL A 128 -3.83 -12.09 -13.11
N PHE A 129 -3.56 -12.79 -12.01
CA PHE A 129 -3.25 -12.15 -10.73
C PHE A 129 -2.11 -12.88 -10.04
N ALA A 130 -1.29 -12.13 -9.30
CA ALA A 130 -0.35 -12.74 -8.37
C ALA A 130 -1.03 -12.88 -7.01
N LEU A 131 -0.87 -14.05 -6.39
CA LEU A 131 -1.28 -14.30 -5.02
C LEU A 131 -0.04 -14.61 -4.20
N ILE A 132 0.13 -13.89 -3.10
CA ILE A 132 1.29 -13.98 -2.23
C ILE A 132 0.75 -14.25 -0.84
N ASP A 133 1.24 -15.31 -0.20
CA ASP A 133 0.95 -15.53 1.22
C ASP A 133 1.43 -14.32 2.02
N ILE A 134 0.58 -13.78 2.89
CA ILE A 134 0.94 -12.57 3.65
C ILE A 134 2.20 -12.77 4.49
N ARG A 135 2.55 -14.01 4.86
CA ARG A 135 3.77 -14.38 5.59
C ARG A 135 5.03 -14.27 4.73
N GLU A 136 4.89 -14.37 3.42
CA GLU A 136 6.00 -14.24 2.46
C GLU A 136 6.20 -12.79 1.97
N LEU A 137 5.21 -11.93 2.19
CA LEU A 137 5.32 -10.50 1.91
C LEU A 137 6.06 -9.80 3.05
N LYS A 138 7.33 -9.47 2.83
CA LYS A 138 8.12 -8.68 3.77
C LYS A 138 7.70 -7.22 3.71
N ILE A 139 7.32 -6.68 4.86
CA ILE A 139 6.91 -5.27 5.00
C ILE A 139 7.82 -4.62 6.03
N ASP A 140 8.71 -3.75 5.57
CA ASP A 140 9.65 -3.00 6.40
C ASP A 140 9.25 -1.52 6.45
N ILE A 141 9.68 -0.82 7.50
CA ILE A 141 9.46 0.62 7.68
C ILE A 141 10.74 1.30 8.17
N GLU A 142 11.05 2.47 7.63
CA GLU A 142 12.06 3.36 8.17
C GLU A 142 11.61 4.82 8.22
N GLY A 143 12.20 5.58 9.13
CA GLY A 143 11.96 7.01 9.27
C GLY A 143 12.93 7.79 8.40
N VAL A 144 12.41 8.58 7.46
CA VAL A 144 13.21 9.36 6.52
C VAL A 144 13.07 10.84 6.79
N ARG A 145 14.20 11.56 6.81
CA ARG A 145 14.23 13.03 6.88
C ARG A 145 13.96 13.61 5.51
N PHE A 146 12.80 14.22 5.34
CA PHE A 146 12.33 14.77 4.08
C PHE A 146 12.32 16.29 4.11
N HIS A 147 12.89 16.92 3.08
CA HIS A 147 12.98 18.37 2.96
C HIS A 147 11.72 18.89 2.27
N GLU A 148 10.87 19.58 3.01
CA GLU A 148 9.54 19.94 2.54
C GLU A 148 9.52 21.37 1.99
N THR A 149 9.59 21.50 0.67
CA THR A 149 9.65 22.78 -0.04
C THR A 149 8.28 23.29 -0.49
N GLU A 150 7.26 22.44 -0.54
CA GLU A 150 5.93 22.77 -1.08
C GLU A 150 4.90 23.06 0.03
N GLY A 151 5.31 22.98 1.29
CA GLY A 151 4.46 23.20 2.45
C GLY A 151 4.33 21.93 3.31
N VAL A 152 4.48 22.13 4.62
CA VAL A 152 4.47 21.06 5.63
C VAL A 152 3.05 20.51 5.81
N PRO A 153 2.84 19.20 5.61
CA PRO A 153 1.58 18.57 5.96
C PRO A 153 1.29 18.69 7.47
N ASN A 154 0.03 18.93 7.83
CA ASN A 154 -0.37 19.06 9.24
C ASN A 154 -0.16 17.78 10.06
N ASP A 155 -0.05 16.62 9.40
CA ASP A 155 0.18 15.32 10.01
C ASP A 155 1.68 14.91 10.04
N ALA A 156 2.56 15.75 9.49
CA ALA A 156 4.00 15.51 9.47
C ALA A 156 4.68 16.08 10.72
N GLU A 157 5.67 15.35 11.24
CA GLU A 157 6.50 15.80 12.36
C GLU A 157 7.73 16.55 11.85
N VAL A 158 7.86 17.84 12.17
CA VAL A 158 9.07 18.62 11.83
C VAL A 158 10.19 18.28 12.83
N VAL A 159 11.25 17.62 12.33
CA VAL A 159 12.39 17.14 13.13
C VAL A 159 13.64 18.01 13.00
N GLY A 160 13.58 19.04 12.17
CA GLY A 160 14.68 19.98 11.98
C GLY A 160 14.38 21.02 10.92
N HIS A 161 15.35 21.87 10.67
CA HIS A 161 15.32 22.85 9.59
C HIS A 161 16.69 22.87 8.91
N THR A 162 16.70 23.11 7.60
CA THR A 162 17.90 23.43 6.84
C THR A 162 17.71 24.77 6.13
N TRP A 163 18.76 25.29 5.50
CA TRP A 163 18.66 26.48 4.65
C TRP A 163 18.61 26.08 3.18
N ALA A 164 17.86 26.84 2.38
CA ALA A 164 17.80 26.63 0.93
C ALA A 164 19.18 26.79 0.26
N LYS A 165 20.06 27.61 0.84
CA LYS A 165 21.47 27.73 0.47
C LYS A 165 22.35 27.59 1.73
N THR A 166 23.12 26.50 1.81
CA THR A 166 24.02 26.21 2.93
C THR A 166 25.48 26.37 2.55
N ASN A 167 26.30 26.79 3.52
CA ASN A 167 27.74 26.63 3.49
C ASN A 167 28.10 25.14 3.71
N LYS A 168 29.38 24.78 3.54
CA LYS A 168 29.87 23.40 3.77
C LYS A 168 29.60 22.87 5.18
N ASP A 169 29.44 23.76 6.16
CA ASP A 169 29.16 23.44 7.56
C ASP A 169 27.64 23.38 7.89
N GLY A 170 26.76 23.60 6.90
CA GLY A 170 25.30 23.63 7.08
C GLY A 170 24.73 24.99 7.55
N SER A 171 25.57 25.99 7.82
CA SER A 171 25.13 27.35 8.16
C SER A 171 24.54 28.07 6.94
N PRO A 172 23.67 29.09 7.12
CA PRO A 172 23.11 29.83 5.99
C PRO A 172 24.19 30.56 5.21
N ASP A 173 24.20 30.40 3.88
CA ASP A 173 25.01 31.25 3.02
C ASP A 173 24.37 32.65 2.96
N ARG A 174 24.99 33.60 3.66
CA ARG A 174 24.51 34.99 3.84
C ARG A 174 24.71 35.85 2.58
N ARG A 175 25.35 35.32 1.53
CA ARG A 175 25.47 36.03 0.24
C ARG A 175 24.16 36.02 -0.54
N PHE A 176 23.27 35.07 -0.25
CA PHE A 176 21.95 35.00 -0.86
C PHE A 176 20.94 35.81 -0.04
N LYS A 177 20.44 36.89 -0.63
CA LYS A 177 19.52 37.85 0.01
C LYS A 177 18.17 37.23 0.40
N GLU A 178 17.71 36.21 -0.34
CA GLU A 178 16.44 35.51 -0.14
C GLU A 178 16.65 34.03 0.26
N ASN A 179 17.59 33.80 1.17
CA ASN A 179 17.83 32.46 1.70
C ASN A 179 16.80 32.15 2.80
N TYR A 180 15.90 31.22 2.54
CA TYR A 180 14.85 30.80 3.48
C TYR A 180 15.16 29.45 4.12
N GLN A 181 14.52 29.17 5.25
CA GLN A 181 14.60 27.86 5.92
C GLN A 181 13.63 26.88 5.29
N ILE A 182 14.09 25.65 5.07
CA ILE A 182 13.30 24.52 4.61
C ILE A 182 13.08 23.59 5.81
N PRO A 183 11.82 23.34 6.22
CA PRO A 183 11.51 22.35 7.24
C PRO A 183 11.96 20.94 6.81
N ILE A 184 12.55 20.22 7.75
CA ILE A 184 12.87 18.80 7.61
C ILE A 184 11.81 18.02 8.38
N CYS A 185 10.96 17.32 7.67
CA CYS A 185 9.89 16.50 8.24
C CYS A 185 10.32 15.03 8.33
N LEU A 186 9.83 14.32 9.33
CA LEU A 186 9.96 12.87 9.41
C LEU A 186 8.80 12.22 8.66
N TYR A 187 9.13 11.48 7.61
CA TYR A 187 8.20 10.67 6.85
C TYR A 187 8.45 9.18 7.17
N GLY A 188 7.41 8.36 7.03
CA GLY A 188 7.56 6.90 7.06
C GLY A 188 7.75 6.36 5.65
N GLN A 189 8.84 5.63 5.40
CA GLN A 189 9.07 4.90 4.17
C GLN A 189 8.76 3.41 4.38
N ILE A 190 7.67 2.95 3.77
CA ILE A 190 7.21 1.57 3.84
C ILE A 190 7.74 0.83 2.61
N ALA A 191 8.40 -0.31 2.79
CA ALA A 191 8.94 -1.12 1.69
C ALA A 191 8.30 -2.51 1.67
N PHE A 192 7.69 -2.88 0.55
CA PHE A 192 7.07 -4.17 0.31
C PHE A 192 7.98 -5.02 -0.57
N ARG A 193 8.33 -6.24 -0.11
CA ARG A 193 9.21 -7.15 -0.84
C ARG A 193 8.69 -8.59 -0.79
N SER A 194 8.69 -9.28 -1.93
CA SER A 194 8.43 -10.72 -2.00
C SER A 194 9.44 -11.42 -2.90
N LYS A 195 9.63 -12.74 -2.68
CA LYS A 195 10.45 -13.57 -3.59
C LYS A 195 9.84 -13.69 -4.99
N THR A 196 8.53 -13.49 -5.09
CA THR A 196 7.74 -13.60 -6.32
C THR A 196 7.74 -12.33 -7.17
N GLY A 197 8.50 -11.29 -6.76
CA GLY A 197 8.78 -10.13 -7.60
C GLY A 197 8.14 -8.82 -7.16
N VAL A 198 7.48 -8.76 -6.00
CA VAL A 198 7.02 -7.48 -5.43
C VAL A 198 8.22 -6.72 -4.91
N THR A 199 8.40 -5.48 -5.36
CA THR A 199 9.40 -4.54 -4.83
C THR A 199 8.85 -3.14 -5.04
N GLU A 200 8.09 -2.68 -4.04
CA GLU A 200 7.42 -1.38 -4.04
C GLU A 200 7.78 -0.60 -2.76
N GLU A 201 7.86 0.71 -2.87
CA GLU A 201 8.21 1.59 -1.77
C GLU A 201 7.24 2.77 -1.71
N TYR A 202 6.75 3.07 -0.52
CA TYR A 202 5.82 4.16 -0.28
C TYR A 202 6.36 5.13 0.75
N MET A 203 6.20 6.42 0.51
CA MET A 203 6.48 7.47 1.49
C MET A 203 5.18 8.09 2.00
N VAL A 204 5.08 8.26 3.31
CA VAL A 204 3.87 8.78 3.97
C VAL A 204 4.24 9.88 4.97
N SER A 205 3.53 11.01 4.92
CA SER A 205 3.78 12.17 5.79
C SER A 205 3.57 11.86 7.27
N ASN A 206 2.52 11.11 7.60
CA ASN A 206 2.28 10.64 8.96
C ASN A 206 3.15 9.42 9.28
N ALA A 207 4.40 9.67 9.67
CA ALA A 207 5.34 8.61 10.04
C ALA A 207 4.78 7.69 11.14
N LYS A 208 4.08 8.24 12.14
CA LYS A 208 3.53 7.46 13.27
C LYS A 208 2.48 6.45 12.79
N ALA A 209 1.59 6.85 11.88
CA ALA A 209 0.62 5.94 11.28
C ALA A 209 1.30 4.84 10.44
N ALA A 210 2.36 5.19 9.70
CA ALA A 210 3.15 4.22 8.92
C ALA A 210 3.84 3.18 9.81
N PHE A 211 4.50 3.62 10.88
CA PHE A 211 5.10 2.70 11.88
C PHE A 211 4.04 1.80 12.51
N ALA A 212 2.92 2.36 12.98
CA ALA A 212 1.85 1.57 13.59
C ALA A 212 1.26 0.52 12.63
N PHE A 213 1.09 0.85 11.35
CA PHE A 213 0.63 -0.11 10.34
C PHE A 213 1.64 -1.26 10.18
N VAL A 214 2.92 -0.96 9.99
CA VAL A 214 3.93 -2.00 9.78
C VAL A 214 4.17 -2.85 11.04
N GLU A 215 4.10 -2.26 12.23
CA GLU A 215 4.17 -3.01 13.49
C GLU A 215 2.99 -3.97 13.64
N THR A 216 1.77 -3.51 13.37
CA THR A 216 0.56 -4.34 13.50
C THR A 216 0.51 -5.45 12.45
N ILE A 217 0.91 -5.20 11.20
CA ILE A 217 0.91 -6.25 10.16
C ILE A 217 1.98 -7.31 10.43
N ASN A 218 3.14 -6.92 10.95
CA ASN A 218 4.19 -7.87 11.36
C ASN A 218 3.79 -8.67 12.61
N ALA A 219 3.01 -8.08 13.52
CA ALA A 219 2.39 -8.82 14.63
C ALA A 219 1.34 -9.82 14.14
N TYR A 220 0.51 -9.42 13.16
CA TYR A 220 -0.46 -10.30 12.54
C TYR A 220 0.20 -11.48 11.83
N GLN A 221 1.22 -11.24 11.00
CA GLN A 221 2.00 -12.30 10.32
C GLN A 221 2.57 -13.32 11.31
N ARG A 222 3.06 -12.88 12.48
CA ARG A 222 3.52 -13.78 13.55
C ARG A 222 2.38 -14.60 14.15
N SER A 223 1.25 -13.97 14.46
CA SER A 223 0.11 -14.65 15.10
C SER A 223 -0.49 -15.79 14.24
N ILE A 224 -0.49 -15.64 12.92
CA ILE A 224 -0.97 -16.69 12.01
C ILE A 224 0.08 -17.80 11.79
N ALA A 225 1.38 -17.49 11.92
CA ALA A 225 2.44 -18.51 11.85
C ALA A 225 2.45 -19.42 13.10
N GLU A 226 2.15 -18.86 14.27
CA GLU A 226 2.06 -19.60 15.54
C GLU A 226 0.83 -20.52 15.61
N THR A 227 -0.27 -20.15 14.95
CA THR A 227 -1.53 -20.91 14.97
C THR A 227 -1.45 -22.22 14.16
N GLU A 228 -0.51 -22.34 13.21
CA GLU A 228 -0.32 -23.51 12.35
C GLU A 228 0.84 -24.42 12.77
N SER A 229 1.54 -24.09 13.87
CA SER A 229 2.57 -24.96 14.45
C SER A 229 1.91 -26.08 15.30
N PRO A 230 2.14 -27.37 14.99
CA PRO A 230 1.52 -28.51 15.69
C PRO A 230 1.85 -28.61 17.18
#